data_AF-A0A7K4F7F4-F1
#
_entry.id   AF-A0A7K4F7F4-F1
#
_cell.length_a   1.000
_cell.length_b   1.000
_cell.length_c   1.000
_cell.angle_alpha   90.00
_cell.angle_beta   90.00
_cell.angle_gamma   90.00
#
_symmetry.space_group_name_H-M   'P 1'
#
loop_
_entity.id
_entity.type
_entity.pdbx_description
1 polymer ?
#
loop_
_entity_poly.entity_id
_entity_poly.type
_entity_poly.pdbx_seq_one_letter_code
_entity_poly.pdbx_strand_id
1 'polypeptide(L)' 'MKKSIVISGPPAVGKTTVAKGLADEFNLQYLSGGDVLKEMAKEQGFDSDGDDWWDTED' A
#
# COMPACT_ATOMS: atom_id res chain seq x y z
N MET A 1 10.00 4.39 -20.22
CA MET A 1 9.61 3.33 -19.25
C MET A 1 9.66 3.94 -17.86
N LYS A 2 8.58 3.88 -17.07
CA LYS A 2 8.64 4.33 -15.67
C LYS A 2 9.37 3.26 -14.85
N LYS A 3 10.29 3.68 -13.97
CA LYS A 3 10.95 2.79 -13.01
C LYS A 3 10.02 2.60 -11.82
N SER A 4 9.77 1.35 -11.43
CA SER A 4 8.90 0.99 -10.31
C SER A 4 9.62 0.02 -9.39
N ILE A 5 9.37 0.13 -8.09
CA ILE A 5 9.96 -0.71 -7.05
C ILE A 5 8.79 -1.32 -6.25
N VAL A 6 8.84 -2.63 -6.03
CA VAL A 6 7.89 -3.34 -5.17
C VAL A 6 8.63 -3.81 -3.92
N ILE A 7 8.10 -3.48 -2.74
CA ILE A 7 8.68 -3.84 -1.45
C ILE A 7 7.74 -4.81 -0.76
N SER A 8 8.22 -6.03 -0.51
CA SER A 8 7.46 -7.12 0.11
C SER A 8 8.19 -7.70 1.32
N GLY A 9 7.45 -8.37 2.21
CA GLY A 9 7.99 -8.98 3.43
C GLY A 9 6.96 -9.13 4.55
N PRO A 10 7.31 -9.81 5.66
CA PRO A 10 6.40 -10.09 6.78
C PRO A 10 5.79 -8.83 7.42
N PRO A 11 4.69 -8.92 8.19
CA PRO A 11 4.15 -7.79 8.94
C PRO A 11 5.19 -7.19 9.90
N ALA A 12 5.06 -5.90 10.22
CA ALA A 12 5.92 -5.15 11.14
C ALA A 12 7.44 -5.04 10.81
N VAL A 13 7.95 -5.58 9.70
CA VAL A 13 9.40 -5.46 9.35
C VAL A 13 9.84 -4.09 8.82
N GLY A 14 8.98 -3.07 8.84
CA GLY A 14 9.32 -1.70 8.43
C GLY A 14 9.24 -1.42 6.91
N LYS A 15 8.53 -2.25 6.13
CA LYS A 15 8.35 -2.07 4.68
C LYS A 15 7.88 -0.67 4.29
N THR A 16 6.83 -0.19 4.94
CA THR A 16 6.23 1.12 4.69
C THR A 16 7.21 2.25 5.00
N THR A 17 8.02 2.10 6.05
CA THR A 17 9.06 3.06 6.42
C THR A 17 10.12 3.15 5.33
N VAL A 18 10.62 2.02 4.84
CA VAL A 18 11.62 1.98 3.76
C VAL A 18 11.03 2.52 2.45
N ALA A 19 9.78 2.16 2.13
CA ALA A 19 9.10 2.63 0.93
C ALA A 19 8.96 4.16 0.89
N LYS A 20 8.58 4.77 2.01
CA LYS A 20 8.49 6.22 2.15
C LYS A 20 9.86 6.89 2.04
N GLY A 21 10.88 6.35 2.71
CA GLY A 21 12.24 6.88 2.61
C GLY A 21 12.81 6.83 1.19
N LEU A 22 12.57 5.75 0.45
CA LEU A 22 12.97 5.65 -0.96
C LEU A 22 12.19 6.60 -1.86
N ALA A 23 10.90 6.81 -1.57
CA ALA A 23 10.07 7.77 -2.28
C ALA A 23 10.62 9.20 -2.14
N ASP A 24 10.94 9.59 -0.91
CA ASP A 24 11.47 10.91 -0.59
C ASP A 24 12.87 11.12 -1.21
N GLU A 25 13.78 10.18 -1.02
CA GLU A 25 15.18 10.29 -1.49
C GLU A 25 15.30 10.32 -3.02
N PHE A 26 14.49 9.53 -3.72
CA PHE A 26 14.59 9.37 -5.17
C PHE A 26 13.49 10.11 -5.94
N ASN A 27 12.69 10.94 -5.26
CA ASN A 27 11.54 11.65 -5.82
C ASN A 27 10.59 10.69 -6.58
N LEU A 28 10.29 9.55 -5.95
CA LEU A 28 9.34 8.57 -6.46
C LEU A 28 7.98 8.76 -5.81
N GLN A 29 6.93 8.33 -6.49
CA GLN A 29 5.60 8.29 -5.89
C GLN A 29 5.48 7.06 -4.99
N TYR A 30 5.16 7.28 -3.71
CA TYR A 30 4.75 6.19 -2.81
C TYR A 30 3.34 5.72 -3.16
N LEU A 31 3.17 4.40 -3.25
CA LEU A 31 1.89 3.74 -3.48
C LEU A 31 1.72 2.62 -2.45
N SER A 32 0.57 2.61 -1.76
CA SER A 32 0.13 1.51 -0.92
C SER A 32 -0.75 0.58 -1.75
N GLY A 33 -0.37 -0.70 -1.83
CA GLY A 33 -1.14 -1.68 -2.60
C GLY A 33 -2.57 -1.85 -2.08
N GLY A 34 -2.75 -1.80 -0.75
CA GLY A 34 -4.08 -1.89 -0.13
C GLY A 34 -4.98 -0.71 -0.50
N ASP A 35 -4.44 0.52 -0.44
CA ASP A 35 -5.20 1.73 -0.74
C ASP A 35 -5.64 1.75 -2.22
N VAL A 36 -4.74 1.38 -3.13
CA VAL A 36 -5.05 1.29 -4.57
C VAL A 36 -6.15 0.26 -4.83
N LEU A 37 -6.11 -0.90 -4.16
CA LEU A 37 -7.16 -1.91 -4.32
C LEU A 37 -8.51 -1.44 -3.77
N LYS A 38 -8.54 -0.72 -2.64
CA LYS A 38 -9.76 -0.12 -2.08
C LYS A 38 -10.34 0.93 -3.03
N GLU A 39 -9.51 1.82 -3.58
CA GLU A 39 -9.93 2.80 -4.59
C GLU A 39 -10.56 2.11 -5.80
N MET A 40 -9.91 1.07 -6.35
CA MET A 40 -10.45 0.30 -7.47
C MET A 40 -11.77 -0.40 -7.13
N ALA A 41 -11.93 -0.90 -5.91
CA ALA A 41 -13.18 -1.51 -5.44
C ALA A 41 -14.32 -0.49 -5.40
N LYS A 42 -14.07 0.73 -4.87
CA LYS A 42 -15.05 1.84 -4.86
C LYS A 42 -15.49 2.22 -6.27
N GLU A 43 -14.55 2.34 -7.20
CA GLU A 43 -14.83 2.67 -8.60
C GLU A 43 -15.74 1.63 -9.29
N GLN A 44 -15.65 0.36 -8.87
CA GLN A 44 -16.51 -0.71 -9.39
C GLN A 44 -17.84 -0.86 -8.64
N GLY A 45 -18.11 0.00 -7.66
CA GLY A 45 -19.34 0.00 -6.87
C GLY A 45 -19.37 -1.04 -5.75
N PHE A 46 -18.21 -1.58 -5.36
CA PHE A 46 -18.11 -2.42 -4.17
C PHE A 46 -18.00 -1.57 -2.90
N ASP A 47 -18.62 -2.06 -1.84
CA ASP A 47 -18.39 -1.52 -0.51
C ASP A 47 -16.99 -1.95 -0.03
N SER A 48 -16.17 -0.97 0.33
CA SER A 48 -14.82 -1.16 0.86
C SER A 48 -14.61 -0.37 2.14
N ASP A 49 -15.70 0.18 2.70
CA ASP A 49 -15.70 0.82 4.01
C ASP A 49 -15.97 -0.28 5.06
N GLY A 50 -14.96 -0.58 5.87
CA GLY A 50 -15.01 -1.63 6.88
C GLY A 50 -13.63 -1.82 7.53
N ASP A 51 -13.60 -2.58 8.62
CA ASP A 51 -12.34 -2.96 9.25
C ASP A 51 -11.54 -3.85 8.30
N ASP A 52 -10.25 -3.56 8.14
CA ASP A 52 -9.31 -4.41 7.43
C ASP A 52 -9.18 -5.71 8.23
N TRP A 53 -10.06 -6.69 7.99
CA TRP A 53 -10.16 -7.93 8.77
C TRP A 53 -8.85 -8.74 8.78
N TRP A 54 -7.94 -8.45 7.84
CA TRP A 54 -6.60 -9.03 7.76
C TRP A 54 -5.53 -8.26 8.55
N ASP A 55 -5.85 -7.06 9.04
CA ASP A 55 -5.02 -6.21 9.92
C ASP A 55 -5.59 -6.11 11.35
N THR A 56 -6.75 -6.71 11.62
CA THR A 56 -7.28 -6.84 12.99
C THR A 56 -6.57 -7.96 13.76
N GLU A 57 -6.09 -7.68 14.96
CA GLU A 57 -5.69 -8.72 15.92
C GLU A 57 -6.93 -9.54 16.33
N ASP A 58 -6.80 -10.87 16.37
CA ASP A 58 -7.82 -11.80 16.91
C ASP A 58 -8.12 -11.52 18.39
#